data_AF-A0A9E4HFG0-F1
#
_entry.id   AF-A0A9E4HFG0-F1
#
_cell.length_a   1.000
_cell.length_b   1.000
_cell.length_c   1.000
_cell.angle_alpha   90.00
_cell.angle_beta   90.00
_cell.angle_gamma   90.00
#
_symmetry.space_group_name_H-M   'P 1'
#
loop_
_entity.id
_entity.type
_entity.pdbx_description
1 polymer ?
#
loop_
_entity_poly.entity_id
_entity_poly.type
_entity_poly.pdbx_seq_one_letter_code
_entity_poly.pdbx_strand_id
1 'polypeptide(L)'
;MEELSTSYVERHNLSMRMGMRRFTRLTNAFSKKIENHIHMLSLYFVYYNFVKIHKTLKVTPAMAAGVSDKLRDVEWIIGLIDAREAKPNRPKKYKNEFQTDTLPAIVEGQFIN
;
A
#
# COMPACT_ATOMS: atom_id res chain seq x y z
N MET A 1 6.85 -20.04 33.49
CA MET A 1 7.51 -19.93 32.17
C MET A 1 6.46 -20.39 31.18
N GLU A 2 5.79 -19.47 30.51
CA GLU A 2 4.78 -19.84 29.49
C GLU A 2 5.46 -20.68 28.42
N GLU A 3 4.88 -21.85 28.13
CA GLU A 3 5.37 -22.74 27.09
C GLU A 3 5.32 -22.01 25.75
N LEU A 4 6.47 -21.89 25.08
CA LEU A 4 6.58 -21.36 23.72
C LEU A 4 5.91 -22.34 22.74
N SER A 5 4.59 -22.25 22.62
CA SER A 5 3.79 -23.01 21.67
C SER A 5 3.72 -22.28 20.33
N THR A 6 3.87 -23.01 19.21
CA THR A 6 3.70 -22.47 17.85
C THR A 6 2.27 -22.02 17.56
N SER A 7 1.30 -22.45 18.38
CA SER A 7 -0.12 -22.15 18.25
C SER A 7 -0.42 -20.65 18.14
N TYR A 8 0.29 -19.79 18.87
CA TYR A 8 0.12 -18.33 18.79
C TYR A 8 0.50 -17.78 17.41
N VAL A 9 1.61 -18.25 16.85
CA VAL A 9 2.10 -17.85 15.52
C VAL A 9 1.16 -18.36 14.44
N GLU A 10 0.70 -19.61 14.55
CA GLU A 10 -0.26 -20.21 13.62
C GLU A 10 -1.61 -19.46 13.64
N ARG A 11 -2.09 -19.09 14.83
CA ARG A 11 -3.31 -18.31 15.00
C ARG A 11 -3.19 -16.94 14.34
N HIS A 12 -2.05 -16.27 14.52
CA HIS A 12 -1.74 -15.00 13.88
C HIS A 12 -1.69 -15.12 12.35
N ASN A 13 -1.04 -16.16 11.83
CA ASN A 13 -0.97 -16.44 10.39
C ASN A 13 -2.36 -16.63 9.76
N LEU A 14 -3.26 -17.35 10.42
CA LEU A 14 -4.63 -17.48 9.92
C LEU A 14 -5.38 -16.14 9.97
N SER A 15 -5.22 -15.33 11.02
CA SER A 15 -5.80 -13.99 11.09
C SER A 15 -5.29 -13.06 9.98
N MET A 16 -4.01 -13.14 9.62
CA MET A 16 -3.45 -12.40 8.49
C MET A 16 -4.08 -12.86 7.18
N ARG A 17 -4.11 -14.17 6.90
CA ARG A 17 -4.68 -14.73 5.65
C ARG A 17 -6.17 -14.40 5.46
N MET A 18 -6.93 -14.35 6.55
CA MET A 18 -8.35 -13.97 6.49
C MET A 18 -8.54 -12.45 6.36
N GLY A 19 -7.65 -11.66 6.97
CA GLY A 19 -7.73 -10.20 6.94
C GLY A 19 -7.21 -9.56 5.66
N MET A 20 -6.37 -10.25 4.89
CA MET A 20 -5.84 -9.75 3.62
C MET A 20 -5.74 -10.86 2.57
N ARG A 21 -6.16 -10.56 1.35
CA ARG A 21 -6.12 -11.53 0.24
C ARG A 21 -4.72 -11.74 -0.36
N ARG A 22 -3.73 -10.94 0.04
CA ARG A 22 -2.34 -10.97 -0.49
C ARG A 22 -1.59 -12.27 -0.21
N PHE A 23 -2.05 -13.07 0.77
CA PHE A 23 -1.49 -14.38 1.10
C PHE A 23 -2.29 -15.56 0.52
N THR A 24 -3.33 -15.29 -0.27
CA THR A 24 -4.19 -16.32 -0.86
C THR A 24 -3.81 -16.58 -2.32
N ARG A 25 -3.78 -17.85 -2.72
CA ARG A 25 -3.48 -18.28 -4.09
C ARG A 25 -4.71 -18.08 -4.99
N LEU A 26 -4.48 -17.92 -6.30
CA LEU A 26 -5.54 -17.80 -7.32
C LEU A 26 -6.50 -16.62 -7.09
N THR A 27 -5.96 -15.47 -6.70
CA THR A 27 -6.74 -14.23 -6.59
C THR A 27 -6.11 -13.11 -7.39
N ASN A 28 -6.92 -12.16 -7.87
CA ASN A 28 -6.40 -10.96 -8.56
C ASN A 28 -5.59 -10.03 -7.64
N ALA A 29 -5.70 -10.24 -6.33
CA ALA A 29 -5.11 -9.40 -5.30
C ALA A 29 -3.70 -9.87 -4.93
N PHE A 30 -2.85 -10.18 -5.91
CA PHE A 30 -1.44 -10.46 -5.70
C PHE A 30 -0.59 -9.20 -5.85
N SER A 31 0.54 -9.15 -5.15
CA SER A 31 1.53 -8.08 -5.33
C SER A 31 2.53 -8.52 -6.39
N LYS A 32 2.71 -7.73 -7.45
CA LYS A 32 3.75 -7.97 -8.48
C LYS A 32 5.16 -7.74 -7.95
N LYS A 33 5.28 -6.83 -6.99
CA LYS A 33 6.51 -6.36 -6.36
C LYS A 33 6.46 -6.66 -4.86
N ILE A 34 7.59 -7.06 -4.28
CA ILE A 34 7.66 -7.40 -2.86
C ILE A 34 7.45 -6.18 -1.97
N GLU A 35 7.90 -5.01 -2.41
CA GLU A 35 7.74 -3.75 -1.70
C GLU A 35 6.25 -3.45 -1.46
N ASN A 36 5.41 -3.65 -2.47
CA ASN A 36 3.96 -3.47 -2.35
C ASN A 36 3.31 -4.47 -1.39
N HIS A 37 3.88 -5.68 -1.27
CA HIS A 37 3.43 -6.65 -0.28
C HIS A 37 3.77 -6.16 1.13
N ILE A 38 5.00 -5.69 1.34
CA ILE A 38 5.46 -5.13 2.62
C ILE A 38 4.63 -3.91 3.01
N HIS A 39 4.36 -2.98 2.09
CA HIS A 39 3.52 -1.81 2.36
C HIS A 39 2.12 -2.17 2.84
N MET A 40 1.52 -3.19 2.22
CA MET A 40 0.24 -3.70 2.70
C MET A 40 0.39 -4.22 4.14
N LEU A 41 1.36 -5.10 4.39
CA LEU A 41 1.58 -5.68 5.73
C LEU A 41 1.71 -4.59 6.80
N SER A 42 2.51 -3.55 6.53
CA SER A 42 2.63 -2.40 7.43
C SER A 42 1.27 -1.78 7.74
N LEU A 43 0.44 -1.54 6.72
CA LEU A 43 -0.90 -0.99 6.91
C LEU A 43 -1.80 -1.90 7.76
N TYR A 44 -1.75 -3.21 7.51
CA TYR A 44 -2.52 -4.19 8.28
C TYR A 44 -2.10 -4.23 9.74
N PHE A 45 -0.80 -4.23 10.05
CA PHE A 45 -0.32 -4.27 11.42
C PHE A 45 -0.74 -3.02 12.20
N VAL A 46 -0.68 -1.85 11.58
CA VAL A 46 -1.15 -0.61 12.22
C VAL A 46 -2.65 -0.68 12.51
N TYR A 47 -3.45 -1.06 11.51
CA TYR A 47 -4.90 -1.18 11.67
C TYR A 47 -5.29 -2.22 12.74
N TYR A 48 -4.67 -3.40 12.70
CA TYR A 48 -5.00 -4.52 13.59
C TYR A 48 -4.66 -4.21 15.06
N ASN A 49 -3.57 -3.48 15.31
CA ASN A 49 -3.07 -3.19 16.65
C ASN A 49 -3.66 -1.91 17.27
N PHE A 50 -3.96 -0.86 16.47
CA PHE A 50 -4.33 0.45 16.99
C PHE A 50 -5.79 0.85 16.76
N VAL A 51 -6.45 0.31 15.74
CA VAL A 51 -7.82 0.71 15.35
C VAL A 51 -8.83 -0.39 15.67
N LYS A 52 -8.51 -1.64 15.38
CA LYS A 52 -9.45 -2.75 15.54
C LYS A 52 -9.61 -3.15 17.01
N ILE A 53 -10.83 -3.02 17.53
CA ILE A 53 -11.22 -3.60 18.83
C ILE A 53 -11.44 -5.11 18.67
N HIS A 54 -10.82 -5.90 19.54
CA HIS A 54 -10.93 -7.37 19.51
C HIS A 54 -12.02 -7.85 20.44
N LYS A 55 -12.83 -8.82 19.99
CA LYS A 55 -13.97 -9.33 20.78
C LYS A 55 -13.54 -9.89 22.14
N THR A 56 -12.42 -10.60 22.19
CA THR A 56 -11.91 -11.23 23.42
C THR A 56 -11.34 -10.21 24.40
N LEU A 57 -10.55 -9.25 23.91
CA LEU A 57 -9.87 -8.26 24.75
C LEU A 57 -10.78 -7.07 25.10
N LYS A 58 -11.83 -6.81 24.29
CA LYS A 58 -12.70 -5.61 24.34
C LYS A 58 -11.99 -4.27 24.18
N VAL A 59 -10.66 -4.28 24.09
CA VAL A 59 -9.77 -3.16 23.78
C VAL A 59 -8.88 -3.51 22.58
N THR A 60 -8.07 -2.56 22.12
CA THR A 60 -7.09 -2.83 21.05
C THR A 60 -5.88 -3.58 21.60
N PRO A 61 -5.16 -4.36 20.76
CA PRO A 61 -3.97 -5.08 21.21
C PRO A 61 -2.87 -4.14 21.70
N ALA A 62 -2.71 -2.96 21.08
CA ALA A 62 -1.74 -1.97 21.54
C ALA A 62 -2.07 -1.41 22.92
N MET A 63 -3.36 -1.28 23.26
CA MET A 63 -3.80 -0.89 24.61
C MET A 63 -3.57 -2.00 25.62
N ALA A 64 -3.90 -3.25 25.27
CA ALA A 64 -3.65 -4.40 26.14
C ALA A 64 -2.15 -4.60 26.43
N ALA A 65 -1.29 -4.27 25.47
CA ALA A 65 0.16 -4.31 25.62
C ALA A 65 0.78 -3.06 26.28
N GLY A 66 -0.01 -2.03 26.62
CA GLY A 66 0.49 -0.79 27.22
C GLY A 66 1.29 0.11 26.28
N VAL A 67 1.16 -0.07 24.96
CA VAL A 67 1.89 0.71 23.94
C VAL A 67 1.16 2.01 23.58
N SER A 68 -0.16 2.05 23.77
CA SER A 68 -0.98 3.25 23.52
C SER A 68 -2.15 3.30 24.48
N ASP A 69 -2.42 4.46 25.07
CA ASP A 69 -3.53 4.66 26.01
C ASP A 69 -4.85 5.05 25.32
N LYS A 70 -4.77 5.41 24.04
CA LYS A 70 -5.91 5.91 23.26
C LYS A 70 -6.22 5.00 22.08
N LEU A 71 -7.51 4.81 21.83
CA LEU A 71 -8.01 4.26 20.58
C LEU A 71 -7.65 5.20 19.44
N ARG A 72 -7.20 4.65 18.31
CA ARG A 72 -6.91 5.41 17.10
C ARG A 72 -7.94 5.08 16.03
N ASP A 73 -8.23 6.07 15.20
CA ASP A 73 -9.12 5.93 14.06
C ASP A 73 -8.33 5.83 12.75
N VAL A 74 -9.02 5.50 11.67
CA VAL A 74 -8.41 5.42 10.33
C VAL A 74 -7.84 6.77 9.89
N GLU A 75 -8.46 7.88 10.28
CA GLU A 75 -7.96 9.24 10.01
C GLU A 75 -6.56 9.47 10.59
N TRP A 76 -6.26 8.89 11.75
CA TRP A 76 -4.92 8.98 12.33
C TRP A 76 -3.89 8.26 11.47
N ILE A 77 -4.25 7.12 10.86
CA ILE A 77 -3.38 6.40 9.92
C ILE A 77 -3.12 7.25 8.68
N ILE A 78 -4.16 7.90 8.14
CA ILE A 78 -4.03 8.78 6.97
C ILE A 78 -3.09 9.95 7.29
N GLY A 79 -3.27 10.59 8.45
CA GLY A 79 -2.37 11.67 8.89
C GLY A 79 -0.90 11.24 9.02
N LEU A 80 -0.62 9.98 9.40
CA LEU A 80 0.74 9.44 9.41
C LEU A 80 1.31 9.23 8.01
N ILE A 81 0.46 8.85 7.05
CA ILE A 81 0.85 8.69 5.64
C ILE A 81 1.19 10.07 5.08
N ASP A 82 0.31 11.05 5.25
CA ASP A 82 0.48 12.43 4.76
C ASP A 82 1.73 13.08 5.35
N ALA A 83 2.00 12.86 6.65
CA ALA A 83 3.20 13.37 7.31
C ALA A 83 4.50 12.72 6.79
N ARG A 84 4.42 11.49 6.27
CA ARG A 84 5.56 10.75 5.70
C ARG A 84 5.78 11.07 4.23
N GLU A 85 4.75 11.49 3.50
CA GLU A 85 4.90 11.87 2.10
C GLU A 85 5.81 13.10 1.98
N ALA A 86 6.86 12.96 1.15
CA ALA A 86 7.67 14.10 0.77
C ALA A 86 6.79 15.08 -0.03
N LYS A 87 6.87 16.39 0.28
CA LYS A 87 6.15 17.42 -0.47
C LYS A 87 6.32 17.18 -1.98
N PRO A 88 5.25 17.20 -2.78
CA PRO A 88 5.34 16.89 -4.19
C PRO A 88 6.34 17.84 -4.85
N ASN A 89 7.38 17.28 -5.48
CA ASN A 89 8.26 18.05 -6.34
C ASN A 89 7.41 18.68 -7.44
N ARG A 90 7.60 20.00 -7.67
CA ARG A 90 6.90 20.73 -8.72
C ARG A 90 6.95 19.91 -10.03
N PRO A 91 5.82 19.72 -10.74
CA PRO A 91 5.81 18.92 -11.95
C PRO A 91 6.90 19.41 -12.90
N LYS A 92 7.69 18.49 -13.46
CA LYS A 92 8.70 18.85 -14.46
C LYS A 92 7.96 19.52 -15.61
N LYS A 93 8.32 20.76 -15.97
CA LYS A 93 7.81 21.39 -17.19
C LYS A 93 8.14 20.46 -18.35
N TYR A 94 7.12 19.95 -19.03
CA TYR A 94 7.30 19.24 -20.29
C TYR A 94 7.92 20.23 -21.28
N LYS A 95 9.00 19.83 -21.96
CA LYS A 95 9.52 20.60 -23.08
C LYS A 95 8.63 20.32 -24.29
N ASN A 96 7.96 21.36 -24.77
CA ASN A 96 7.25 21.30 -26.05
C ASN A 96 8.28 21.49 -27.17
N GLU A 97 9.03 20.44 -27.49
CA GLU A 97 9.85 20.42 -28.70
C GLU A 97 9.04 19.64 -29.75
N PHE A 98 8.29 20.36 -30.59
CA PHE A 98 7.71 19.80 -31.80
C PHE A 98 8.86 19.72 -32.81
N GLN A 99 9.42 18.52 -33.02
CA GLN A 99 10.46 18.29 -34.02
C GLN A 99 9.86 18.52 -35.42
N THR A 100 10.06 19.70 -36.01
CA THR A 100 9.60 20.04 -37.38
C THR A 100 10.61 19.63 -38.47
N ASP A 101 11.58 18.77 -38.15
CA ASP A 101 12.66 18.43 -39.07
C ASP A 101 12.68 16.93 -39.41
N THR A 102 11.58 16.39 -39.96
CA THR A 102 11.60 15.20 -40.86
C THR A 102 10.24 15.01 -41.55
N LEU A 103 9.70 16.02 -42.23
CA LEU A 103 8.77 15.74 -43.32
C LEU A 103 9.60 15.66 -44.59
N PRO A 104 9.74 14.49 -45.25
CA PRO A 104 10.33 14.46 -46.57
C PRO A 104 9.45 15.33 -47.47
N ALA A 105 10.06 16.29 -48.17
CA ALA A 105 9.39 17.11 -49.17
C ALA A 105 8.63 16.18 -50.11
N ILE A 106 7.30 16.25 -50.05
CA ILE A 106 6.42 15.58 -51.00
C ILE A 106 6.74 16.18 -52.36
N VAL A 107 7.38 15.35 -53.18
CA VAL A 107 7.61 15.46 -54.63
C VAL A 107 6.66 16.47 -55.28
N GLU A 108 7.19 17.64 -55.62
CA GLU A 108 6.57 18.55 -56.56
C GLU A 108 6.41 17.84 -57.91
N GLY A 109 5.15 17.68 -58.34
CA GLY A 109 4.80 17.48 -59.73
C GLY A 109 4.99 16.08 -60.30
N GLN A 110 4.06 15.15 -60.00
CA GLN A 110 3.54 14.18 -60.98
C GLN A 110 2.11 13.76 -60.60
N PHE A 111 1.13 14.53 -61.05
CA PHE A 111 -0.18 13.99 -61.43
C PHE A 111 -0.47 14.48 -62.85
N ILE A 112 -0.10 13.63 -63.80
CA ILE A 112 -0.53 13.65 -65.20
C ILE A 112 -1.91 12.98 -65.24
N ASN A 113 -2.85 13.61 -65.98
CA ASN A 113 -4.20 13.21 -66.42
C ASN A 113 -4.79 11.90 -65.90
#